data_AF-A0A3B9CTG5-F1
#
_entry.id   AF-A0A3B9CTG5-F1
#
_cell.length_a   1.000
_cell.length_b   1.000
_cell.length_c   1.000
_cell.angle_alpha   90.00
_cell.angle_beta   90.00
_cell.angle_gamma   90.00
#
_symmetry.space_group_name_H-M   'P 1'
#
loop_
_entity.id
_entity.type
_entity.pdbx_description
1 polymer ?
#
loop_
_entity_poly.entity_id
_entity_poly.type
_entity_poly.pdbx_seq_one_letter_code
_entity_poly.pdbx_strand_id
1 'polypeptide(L)' 'MFKVRLRPNEKLSDAVRRFRKLTSGIKSKLRSKETYEKPSDKRRRERRRAEVRIRNAQRDAG' A
#
# COMPACT_ATOMS: atom_id res chain seq x y z
N MET A 1 13.17 -3.40 -10.38
CA MET A 1 13.32 -4.68 -9.65
C MET A 1 13.53 -4.38 -8.16
N PHE A 2 12.77 -4.99 -7.25
CA PHE A 2 12.92 -4.76 -5.80
C PHE A 2 13.90 -5.78 -5.21
N LYS A 3 14.83 -5.31 -4.36
CA LYS A 3 15.77 -6.17 -3.63
C LYS A 3 15.55 -5.98 -2.14
N VAL A 4 15.31 -7.07 -1.40
CA VAL A 4 15.28 -7.07 0.07
C VAL A 4 16.54 -7.78 0.53
N ARG A 5 17.37 -7.07 1.31
CA ARG A 5 18.51 -7.68 2.02
C ARG A 5 18.05 -8.11 3.41
N LEU A 6 18.47 -9.30 3.82
CA LEU A 6 18.29 -9.79 5.19
C LEU A 6 19.11 -8.91 6.12
N ARG A 7 18.51 -8.55 7.25
CA ARG A 7 19.21 -7.85 8.33
C ARG A 7 19.90 -8.88 9.24
N PRO A 8 20.99 -8.52 9.92
CA PRO A 8 21.59 -9.38 10.93
C PRO A 8 20.54 -9.72 12.01
N ASN A 9 20.49 -10.99 12.43
CA ASN A 9 19.54 -11.54 13.40
C ASN A 9 18.05 -11.47 12.99
N GLU A 10 17.74 -11.29 11.71
CA GLU A 10 16.37 -11.33 11.21
C GLU A 10 15.94 -12.76 10.90
N LYS A 11 14.76 -13.17 11.39
CA LYS A 11 14.15 -14.43 10.98
C LYS A 11 13.65 -14.33 9.55
N LEU A 12 13.77 -15.42 8.78
CA LEU A 12 13.31 -15.48 7.39
C LEU A 12 11.84 -15.02 7.22
N SER A 13 10.97 -15.39 8.17
CA SER A 13 9.57 -14.97 8.20
C SER A 13 9.38 -13.46 8.21
N ASP A 14 10.21 -12.73 8.96
CA ASP A 14 10.14 -11.28 9.06
C ASP A 14 10.61 -10.61 7.77
N ALA A 15 11.65 -11.16 7.13
CA ALA A 15 12.12 -10.70 5.83
C ALA A 15 11.04 -10.87 4.74
N VAL A 16 10.34 -12.00 4.74
CA VAL A 16 9.20 -12.26 3.85
C VAL A 16 8.06 -11.27 4.12
N ARG A 17 7.77 -10.96 5.39
CA ARG A 17 6.74 -9.96 5.76
C ARG A 17 7.11 -8.57 5.25
N ARG A 18 8.37 -8.14 5.37
CA ARG A 18 8.86 -6.88 4.80
C ARG A 18 8.74 -6.86 3.28
N PHE A 19 9.16 -7.93 2.61
CA PHE A 19 9.01 -8.06 1.17
C PHE A 19 7.54 -7.98 0.72
N ARG A 20 6.63 -8.66 1.43
CA ARG A 20 5.19 -8.59 1.15
C ARG A 20 4.64 -7.19 1.35
N LYS A 21 5.09 -6.48 2.38
CA LYS A 21 4.72 -5.08 2.64
C LYS A 21 5.25 -4.13 1.55
N LEU A 22 6.46 -4.36 1.05
CA LEU A 22 7.03 -3.56 -0.05
C LEU A 22 6.28 -3.80 -1.37
N THR A 23 5.94 -5.05 -1.68
CA THR A 23 5.30 -5.40 -2.96
C THR A 23 3.80 -5.06 -3.04
N SER A 24 3.09 -4.99 -1.91
CA SER A 24 1.65 -4.72 -1.87
C SER A 24 1.27 -3.37 -2.52
N GLY A 25 2.11 -2.34 -2.36
CA GLY A 25 1.89 -1.02 -2.95
C GLY A 25 2.01 -1.01 -4.47
N ILE A 26 2.92 -1.79 -5.05
CA ILE A 26 3.09 -1.87 -6.52
C ILE A 26 1.93 -2.61 -7.15
N LYS A 27 1.50 -3.74 -6.58
CA LYS A 27 0.35 -4.50 -7.10
C LYS A 27 -0.91 -3.64 -7.18
N SER A 28 -1.15 -2.79 -6.18
CA SER A 28 -2.28 -1.85 -6.23
C SER A 28 -2.12 -0.76 -7.30
N LYS A 29 -0.90 -0.29 -7.55
CA LYS A 29 -0.63 0.73 -8.58
C LYS A 29 -0.80 0.16 -9.99
N LEU A 30 -0.33 -1.07 -10.22
CA LEU A 30 -0.49 -1.78 -11.48
C LEU A 30 -1.98 -1.97 -11.80
N ARG A 31 -2.76 -2.53 -10.86
CA ARG A 31 -4.21 -2.68 -11.03
C ARG A 31 -4.94 -1.38 -11.33
N SER A 32 -4.54 -0.27 -10.71
CA SER A 32 -5.17 1.03 -10.99
C SER A 32 -4.80 1.64 -12.34
N LYS A 33 -3.80 1.09 -13.04
CA LYS A 33 -3.35 1.55 -14.36
C LYS A 33 -3.78 0.61 -15.49
N GLU A 34 -4.39 -0.54 -15.17
CA GLU A 34 -4.88 -1.50 -16.18
C GLU A 34 -5.98 -0.90 -17.06
N THR A 35 -6.74 0.07 -16.54
CA THR A 35 -7.80 0.77 -17.27
C THR A 35 -7.59 2.28 -17.22
N TYR A 36 -8.07 2.99 -18.24
CA TYR A 36 -8.09 4.45 -18.22
C TYR A 36 -9.10 4.93 -17.17
N GLU A 37 -8.61 5.68 -16.19
CA GLU A 37 -9.43 6.37 -15.19
C GLU A 37 -9.49 7.86 -15.54
N LYS A 38 -10.70 8.40 -15.71
CA LYS A 38 -10.88 9.84 -15.96
C LYS A 38 -10.27 10.64 -14.78
N PRO A 39 -9.70 11.83 -15.03
CA PRO A 39 -9.08 12.63 -13.96
C PRO A 39 -10.03 13.01 -12.82
N SER A 40 -11.33 13.14 -13.09
CA SER A 40 -12.37 13.39 -12.09
C SER A 40 -12.58 12.17 -11.18
N ASP A 41 -12.62 10.97 -11.74
CA ASP A 41 -12.78 9.72 -11.00
C ASP A 41 -11.58 9.44 -10.11
N LYS A 42 -10.38 9.70 -10.63
CA LYS A 42 -9.13 9.64 -9.84
C LYS A 42 -9.19 10.54 -8.62
N ARG A 43 -9.58 11.82 -8.80
CA ARG A 43 -9.73 12.79 -7.70
C ARG A 43 -10.77 12.33 -6.67
N ARG A 44 -11.91 11.82 -7.13
CA ARG A 44 -12.98 11.27 -6.27
C ARG A 44 -12.49 10.07 -5.44
N ARG A 45 -11.74 9.16 -6.07
CA ARG A 45 -11.14 7.98 -5.42
C ARG A 45 -10.10 8.38 -4.38
N GLU A 46 -9.24 9.35 -4.69
CA GLU A 46 -8.21 9.86 -3.77
C GLU A 46 -8.84 10.51 -2.54
N ARG A 47 -9.87 11.35 -2.72
CA ARG A 47 -10.63 11.96 -1.61
C ARG A 47 -11.22 10.90 -0.69
N ARG A 48 -11.96 9.92 -1.25
CA ARG A 48 -12.56 8.83 -0.47
C ARG A 48 -11.50 8.03 0.30
N ARG A 49 -10.33 7.78 -0.31
CA ARG A 49 -9.22 7.09 0.36
C ARG A 49 -8.64 7.90 1.51
N ALA A 50 -8.56 9.22 1.41
CA ALA A 50 -8.12 10.09 2.50
C ALA A 50 -9.11 10.04 3.68
N GLU A 51 -10.41 10.16 3.40
CA GLU A 51 -11.48 10.08 4.41
C GLU A 51 -11.44 8.73 5.16
N VAL A 52 -11.25 7.61 4.44
CA VAL A 52 -11.13 6.29 5.05
C VAL A 52 -9.89 6.18 5.94
N ARG A 53 -8.74 6.73 5.53
CA ARG A 53 -7.53 6.72 6.35
C ARG A 53 -7.71 7.50 7.65
N ILE A 54 -8.33 8.68 7.58
CA ILE A 54 -8.63 9.50 8.76
C ILE A 54 -9.55 8.74 9.71
N ARG A 55 -10.63 8.14 9.19
CA ARG A 55 -11.56 7.34 9.99
C ARG A 55 -10.89 6.16 10.68
N ASN A 56 -10.02 5.43 9.97
CA ASN A 56 -9.31 4.31 10.56
C ASN A 56 -8.31 4.77 11.63
N ALA A 57 -7.57 5.86 11.38
CA ALA A 57 -6.66 6.42 12.38
C ALA A 57 -7.39 6.89 13.65
N GLN A 58 -8.60 7.44 13.52
CA GLN A 58 -9.44 7.82 14.67
C GLN A 58 -9.94 6.59 15.44
N ARG A 59 -10.27 5.49 14.75
CA ARG A 59 -10.67 4.22 15.40
C ARG A 59 -9.52 3.55 16.13
N ASP A 60 -8.31 3.61 15.59
CA ASP A 60 -7.13 3.00 16.20
C ASP A 60 -6.60 3.79 17.41
N ALA A 61 -7.07 5.03 17.60
CA ALA A 61 -6.65 5.94 18.67
C ALA A 61 -7.62 6.00 19.88
N GLY A 62 -8.78 5.35 19.79
CA GLY A 62 -9.76 5.22 20.88
C GLY A 62 -9.83 3.79 21.39
#